data_AF-A0A843JXC8-F1
#
_entry.id   AF-A0A843JXC8-F1
#
_cell.length_a   1.000
_cell.length_b   1.000
_cell.length_c   1.000
_cell.angle_alpha   90.00
_cell.angle_beta   90.00
_cell.angle_gamma   90.00
#
_symmetry.space_group_name_H-M   'P 1'
#
loop_
_entity.id
_entity.type
_entity.pdbx_description
1 polymer ?
#
loop_
_entity_poly.entity_id
_entity_poly.type
_entity_poly.pdbx_seq_one_letter_code
_entity_poly.pdbx_strand_id
1 'polypeptide(L)'
;MTKEVKDMSTLGKGNRKKKISKKAMSVIIGYVLLIVIAAVMGVIVYKWQKTYTPQDPHGMCPDESSLMITSLNYDCDNNVLTFELKNTGQFSIGGYFVYVKDNPEKQIATVDISRNNTDEFSPMLHQLGINGIKLGIDPEDPRLTQENDFLPGEVETERYTMVGVPEPIYTLEIVPIVWKKDKGKIVIASCKEIRIVEKIPGCTQRCIPEDPCGDRECGKMLNNCYQEVTCGDGCGAGEFCDSTGHCVNSL
;
A
#
# COMPACT_ATOMS: atom_id res chain seq x y z
N MET A 1 14.13 101.09 61.05
CA MET A 1 14.02 101.28 59.59
C MET A 1 14.08 99.90 58.95
N THR A 2 12.92 99.29 58.63
CA THR A 2 12.36 99.18 57.26
C THR A 2 13.32 98.44 56.32
N LYS A 3 12.98 97.32 55.66
CA LYS A 3 11.73 96.98 54.96
C LYS A 3 11.72 95.47 54.66
N GLU A 4 10.53 94.87 54.65
CA GLU A 4 10.26 93.58 53.99
C GLU A 4 10.51 93.65 52.47
N VAL A 5 10.81 92.49 51.85
CA VAL A 5 10.23 92.02 50.57
C VAL A 5 10.50 90.49 50.43
N LYS A 6 9.44 89.68 50.62
CA LYS A 6 8.78 88.80 49.62
C LYS A 6 9.43 87.49 49.13
N ASP A 7 8.68 86.42 49.39
CA ASP A 7 8.57 85.07 48.81
C ASP A 7 9.36 84.69 47.55
N MET A 8 9.94 83.49 47.55
CA MET A 8 10.00 82.64 46.35
C MET A 8 10.12 81.14 46.70
N SER A 9 9.07 80.42 46.34
CA SER A 9 8.88 78.96 46.32
C SER A 9 9.91 78.16 45.52
N THR A 10 10.19 76.91 45.92
CA THR A 10 10.44 75.70 45.07
C THR A 10 10.88 74.56 46.00
N LEU A 11 10.54 73.27 45.88
CA LEU A 11 9.91 72.47 44.84
C LEU A 11 9.36 71.19 45.52
N GLY A 12 8.05 70.99 45.46
CA GLY A 12 7.39 69.77 45.93
C GLY A 12 7.68 68.58 45.02
N LYS A 13 8.17 67.48 45.59
CA LYS A 13 8.24 66.16 44.94
C LYS A 13 6.83 65.62 44.74
N GLY A 14 6.25 65.88 43.57
CA GLY A 14 4.99 65.29 43.13
C GLY A 14 5.17 63.83 42.72
N ASN A 15 4.68 62.91 43.56
CA ASN A 15 4.64 61.48 43.29
C ASN A 15 3.52 61.17 42.28
N ARG A 16 3.81 61.19 40.96
CA ARG A 16 2.84 60.77 39.94
C ARG A 16 2.72 59.24 39.91
N LYS A 17 1.68 58.70 40.55
CA LYS A 17 1.24 57.32 40.31
C LYS A 17 0.74 57.18 38.87
N LYS A 18 1.52 56.48 38.03
CA LYS A 18 1.19 56.16 36.63
C LYS A 18 0.07 55.11 36.62
N LYS A 19 -1.16 55.52 36.30
CA LYS A 19 -2.31 54.61 36.11
C LYS A 19 -2.07 53.80 34.82
N ILE A 20 -1.76 52.50 34.95
CA ILE A 20 -1.65 51.58 33.82
C ILE A 20 -3.06 51.33 33.25
N SER A 21 -3.22 51.42 31.93
CA SER A 21 -4.51 51.33 31.25
C SER A 21 -5.08 49.91 31.28
N LYS A 22 -6.25 49.74 31.90
CA LYS A 22 -6.97 48.45 32.06
C LYS A 22 -7.30 47.73 30.74
N LYS A 23 -7.29 48.45 29.60
CA LYS A 23 -7.55 47.88 28.26
C LYS A 23 -6.49 46.87 27.81
N ALA A 24 -5.24 47.00 28.26
CA ALA A 24 -4.16 46.07 27.89
C ALA A 24 -4.28 44.69 28.58
N MET A 25 -4.90 44.63 29.76
CA MET A 25 -5.09 43.37 30.49
C MET A 25 -6.13 42.45 29.84
N SER A 26 -7.16 43.02 29.20
CA SER A 26 -8.22 42.23 28.54
C SER A 26 -7.70 41.43 27.35
N VAL A 27 -6.71 41.97 26.64
CA VAL A 27 -6.11 41.32 25.46
C VAL A 27 -5.27 40.12 25.89
N ILE A 28 -4.46 40.28 26.95
CA ILE A 28 -3.62 39.21 27.50
C ILE A 28 -4.51 38.05 28.01
N ILE A 29 -5.60 38.36 28.71
CA ILE A 29 -6.55 37.33 29.20
C ILE A 29 -7.19 36.58 28.02
N GLY A 30 -7.52 37.28 26.93
CA GLY A 30 -8.06 36.66 25.72
C GLY A 30 -7.12 35.64 25.09
N TYR A 31 -5.83 35.98 24.96
CA TYR A 31 -4.83 35.04 24.42
C TYR A 31 -4.63 33.81 25.31
N VAL A 32 -4.59 34.00 26.63
CA VAL A 32 -4.46 32.88 27.57
C VAL A 32 -5.66 31.94 27.47
N LEU A 33 -6.88 32.47 27.39
CA LEU A 33 -8.09 31.67 27.23
C LEU A 33 -8.07 30.87 25.91
N LEU A 34 -7.65 31.51 24.82
CA LEU A 34 -7.60 30.88 23.50
C LEU A 34 -6.60 29.73 23.45
N ILE A 35 -5.42 29.90 24.05
CA ILE A 35 -4.38 28.85 24.13
C ILE A 35 -4.89 27.65 24.95
N VAL A 36 -5.58 27.89 26.06
CA VAL A 36 -6.12 26.81 26.90
C VAL A 36 -7.17 26.00 26.15
N ILE A 37 -8.09 26.65 25.45
CA ILE A 37 -9.11 25.96 24.65
C ILE A 37 -8.46 25.12 23.54
N ALA A 38 -7.45 25.66 22.85
CA ALA A 38 -6.71 24.92 21.83
C ALA A 38 -6.00 23.68 22.41
N ALA A 39 -5.38 23.81 23.58
CA ALA A 39 -4.73 22.67 24.26
C ALA A 39 -5.75 21.58 24.66
N VAL A 40 -6.92 21.97 25.18
CA VAL A 40 -7.98 21.02 25.55
C VAL A 40 -8.52 20.29 24.32
N MET A 41 -8.79 21.02 23.22
CA MET A 41 -9.22 20.41 21.96
C MET A 41 -8.17 19.42 21.42
N GLY A 42 -6.89 19.75 21.53
CA GLY A 42 -5.79 18.84 21.15
C GLY A 42 -5.80 17.53 21.94
N VAL A 43 -6.02 17.58 23.25
CA VAL A 43 -6.10 16.37 24.10
C VAL A 43 -7.32 15.51 23.75
N ILE A 44 -8.46 16.14 23.48
CA ILE A 44 -9.69 15.42 23.08
C ILE A 44 -9.46 14.71 21.74
N VAL A 45 -8.92 15.41 20.74
CA VAL A 45 -8.62 14.82 19.42
C VAL A 45 -7.61 13.70 19.55
N TYR A 46 -6.55 13.86 20.36
CA TYR A 46 -5.58 12.79 20.59
C TYR A 46 -6.22 11.55 21.23
N LYS A 47 -7.07 11.74 22.24
CA LYS A 47 -7.81 10.61 22.85
C LYS A 47 -8.79 9.96 21.88
N TRP A 48 -9.44 10.77 21.03
CA TRP A 48 -10.33 10.28 20.00
C TRP A 48 -9.53 9.46 18.99
N GLN A 49 -8.47 10.00 18.40
CA GLN A 49 -7.59 9.28 17.47
C GLN A 49 -7.06 7.97 18.06
N LYS A 50 -6.59 7.98 19.32
CA LYS A 50 -6.13 6.77 20.03
C LYS A 50 -7.23 5.72 20.25
N THR A 51 -8.50 6.11 20.25
CA THR A 51 -9.63 5.17 20.37
C THR A 51 -10.01 4.55 19.01
N TYR A 52 -9.77 5.28 17.91
CA TYR A 52 -10.09 4.80 16.55
C TYR A 52 -8.93 4.09 15.86
N THR A 53 -7.69 4.36 16.25
CA THR A 53 -6.55 3.55 15.83
C THR A 53 -6.59 2.25 16.65
N PRO A 54 -6.91 1.08 16.05
CA PRO A 54 -6.71 -0.17 16.75
C PRO A 54 -5.25 -0.17 17.23
N GLN A 55 -5.05 -0.27 18.54
CA GLN A 55 -3.71 -0.56 19.04
C GLN A 55 -3.40 -1.92 18.46
N ASP A 56 -2.43 -1.99 17.55
CA ASP A 56 -1.79 -3.24 17.19
C ASP A 56 -1.52 -3.93 18.51
N PRO A 57 -2.21 -5.03 18.84
CA PRO A 57 -2.00 -5.65 20.12
C PRO A 57 -0.59 -6.19 19.99
N HIS A 58 0.37 -5.54 20.68
CA HIS A 58 1.79 -5.88 20.68
C HIS A 58 2.08 -7.28 21.31
N GLY A 59 1.14 -8.22 21.17
CA GLY A 59 1.21 -9.64 21.49
C GLY A 59 0.17 -10.49 20.73
N MET A 60 -0.51 -9.94 19.70
CA MET A 60 -1.38 -10.75 18.83
C MET A 60 -0.60 -11.44 17.72
N CYS A 61 0.39 -10.75 17.14
CA CYS A 61 1.34 -11.30 16.19
C CYS A 61 2.60 -11.72 16.97
N PRO A 62 2.73 -13.00 17.36
CA PRO A 62 3.94 -13.48 18.01
C PRO A 62 5.11 -13.47 17.01
N ASP A 63 6.30 -13.13 17.48
CA ASP A 63 7.53 -13.09 16.66
C ASP A 63 7.86 -14.45 16.02
N GLU A 64 7.29 -15.54 16.54
CA GLU A 64 7.46 -16.91 16.02
C GLU A 64 6.32 -17.38 15.09
N SER A 65 5.50 -16.46 14.59
CA SER A 65 4.61 -16.74 13.46
C SER A 65 5.40 -16.60 12.15
N SER A 66 5.58 -17.73 11.46
CA SER A 66 6.40 -17.82 10.25
C SER A 66 5.61 -18.53 9.17
N LEU A 67 5.37 -17.82 8.07
CA LEU A 67 4.82 -18.41 6.86
C LEU A 67 5.94 -18.55 5.83
N MET A 68 5.87 -19.58 5.01
CA MET A 68 6.86 -19.87 3.98
C MET A 68 6.16 -20.23 2.68
N ILE A 69 6.59 -19.64 1.58
CA ILE A 69 6.16 -20.07 0.25
C ILE A 69 7.08 -21.23 -0.16
N THR A 70 6.52 -22.43 -0.34
CA THR A 70 7.29 -23.64 -0.69
C THR A 70 7.44 -23.82 -2.18
N SER A 71 6.44 -23.41 -2.95
CA SER A 71 6.46 -23.40 -4.41
C SER A 71 5.76 -22.15 -4.92
N LEU A 72 6.26 -21.61 -6.03
CA LEU A 72 5.71 -20.43 -6.68
C LEU A 72 5.88 -20.61 -8.19
N ASN A 73 4.77 -20.64 -8.91
CA ASN A 73 4.73 -20.81 -10.35
C ASN A 73 3.76 -19.80 -10.96
N TYR A 74 4.20 -19.12 -12.02
CA TYR A 74 3.35 -18.23 -12.79
C TYR A 74 3.28 -18.71 -14.23
N ASP A 75 2.08 -19.12 -14.65
CA ASP A 75 1.76 -19.53 -16.02
C ASP A 75 1.28 -18.29 -16.79
N CYS A 76 2.15 -17.82 -17.68
CA CYS A 76 1.97 -16.62 -18.49
C CYS A 76 0.96 -16.82 -19.62
N ASP A 77 0.86 -18.04 -20.15
CA ASP A 77 -0.02 -18.33 -21.28
C ASP A 77 -1.48 -18.32 -20.82
N ASN A 78 -1.72 -18.84 -19.61
CA ASN A 78 -3.04 -18.92 -19.01
C ASN A 78 -3.34 -17.78 -18.01
N ASN A 79 -2.38 -16.91 -17.73
CA ASN A 79 -2.45 -15.88 -16.70
C ASN A 79 -2.83 -16.44 -15.32
N VAL A 80 -2.17 -17.52 -14.91
CA VAL A 80 -2.45 -18.19 -13.64
C VAL A 80 -1.23 -18.16 -12.74
N LEU A 81 -1.37 -17.56 -11.57
CA LEU A 81 -0.39 -17.65 -10.50
C LEU A 81 -0.80 -18.78 -9.55
N THR A 82 0.14 -19.65 -9.20
CA THR A 82 -0.08 -20.74 -8.23
C THR A 82 1.10 -20.79 -7.26
N PHE A 83 0.79 -20.84 -5.96
CA PHE A 83 1.81 -21.00 -4.94
C PHE A 83 1.31 -21.88 -3.80
N GLU A 84 2.25 -22.52 -3.12
CA GLU A 84 1.99 -23.24 -1.88
C GLU A 84 2.50 -22.43 -0.71
N LEU A 85 1.62 -22.20 0.25
CA LEU A 85 1.91 -21.51 1.48
C LEU A 85 1.92 -22.52 2.62
N LYS A 86 2.99 -22.54 3.40
CA LYS A 86 3.16 -23.41 4.56
C LYS A 86 3.23 -22.59 5.84
N ASN A 87 2.42 -22.94 6.84
CA ASN A 87 2.56 -22.42 8.19
C ASN A 87 3.72 -23.16 8.90
N THR A 88 4.86 -22.48 9.00
CA THR A 88 6.06 -22.97 9.69
C THR A 88 6.17 -22.46 11.13
N GLY A 89 5.27 -21.56 11.53
CA GLY A 89 5.21 -21.01 12.88
C GLY A 89 4.58 -21.97 13.88
N GLN A 90 4.54 -21.55 15.14
CA GLN A 90 3.91 -22.30 16.24
C GLN A 90 2.45 -21.89 16.48
N PHE A 91 1.93 -20.94 15.71
CA PHE A 91 0.62 -20.33 15.93
C PHE A 91 -0.27 -20.51 14.71
N SER A 92 -1.56 -20.67 14.96
CA SER A 92 -2.56 -20.68 13.90
C SER A 92 -2.79 -19.27 13.36
N ILE A 93 -2.97 -19.20 12.05
CA ILE A 93 -3.17 -17.96 11.30
C ILE A 93 -4.61 -17.91 10.83
N GLY A 94 -5.22 -16.74 10.98
CA GLY A 94 -6.61 -16.55 10.62
C GLY A 94 -6.76 -16.50 9.12
N GLY A 95 -6.01 -15.61 8.47
CA GLY A 95 -5.98 -15.48 7.02
C GLY A 95 -4.78 -14.65 6.58
N TYR A 96 -4.79 -14.10 5.38
CA TYR A 96 -3.70 -13.24 4.92
C TYR A 96 -4.13 -12.27 3.82
N PHE A 97 -3.41 -11.16 3.71
CA PHE A 97 -3.45 -10.28 2.55
C PHE A 97 -2.39 -10.69 1.55
N VAL A 98 -2.69 -10.50 0.27
CA VAL A 98 -1.81 -10.86 -0.83
C VAL A 98 -1.71 -9.69 -1.80
N TYR A 99 -0.47 -9.29 -2.07
CA TYR A 99 -0.16 -8.14 -2.92
C TYR A 99 0.89 -8.51 -3.95
N VAL A 100 0.85 -7.87 -5.11
CA VAL A 100 1.90 -7.95 -6.12
C VAL A 100 2.49 -6.59 -6.42
N LYS A 101 3.71 -6.63 -6.94
CA LYS A 101 4.46 -5.47 -7.39
C LYS A 101 4.51 -5.45 -8.91
N ASP A 102 4.00 -4.37 -9.48
CA ASP A 102 3.90 -4.03 -10.91
C ASP A 102 5.10 -3.21 -11.42
N ASN A 103 5.97 -2.73 -10.53
CA ASN A 103 7.14 -1.95 -10.89
C ASN A 103 8.32 -2.34 -9.98
N PRO A 104 9.49 -2.75 -10.52
CA PRO A 104 10.62 -3.23 -9.75
C PRO A 104 11.23 -2.19 -8.79
N GLU A 105 10.97 -0.90 -9.00
CA GLU A 105 11.49 0.20 -8.15
C GLU A 105 10.63 0.47 -6.90
N LYS A 106 9.36 0.03 -6.88
CA LYS A 106 8.48 0.23 -5.71
C LYS A 106 9.01 -0.54 -4.49
N GLN A 107 9.09 0.08 -3.31
CA GLN A 107 9.58 -0.62 -2.12
C GLN A 107 8.57 -1.61 -1.52
N ILE A 108 7.29 -1.43 -1.81
CA ILE A 108 6.18 -2.24 -1.28
C ILE A 108 5.25 -2.66 -2.41
N ALA A 109 4.68 -3.86 -2.31
CA ALA A 109 3.61 -4.28 -3.18
C ALA A 109 2.32 -3.52 -2.82
N THR A 110 1.62 -3.01 -3.83
CA THR A 110 0.40 -2.20 -3.63
C THR A 110 -0.80 -2.73 -4.40
N VAL A 111 -0.59 -3.68 -5.30
CA VAL A 111 -1.65 -4.24 -6.12
C VAL A 111 -2.25 -5.43 -5.37
N ASP A 112 -3.45 -5.25 -4.83
CA ASP A 112 -4.19 -6.30 -4.14
C ASP A 112 -4.74 -7.30 -5.16
N ILE A 113 -4.36 -8.57 -5.02
CA ILE A 113 -4.81 -9.66 -5.89
C ILE A 113 -5.78 -10.60 -5.19
N SER A 114 -6.30 -10.25 -4.02
CA SER A 114 -7.19 -11.15 -3.26
C SER A 114 -8.45 -11.51 -4.05
N ARG A 115 -8.91 -10.60 -4.91
CA ARG A 115 -10.09 -10.76 -5.79
C ARG A 115 -9.88 -11.76 -6.92
N ASN A 116 -8.62 -12.03 -7.25
CA ASN A 116 -8.22 -12.89 -8.36
C ASN A 116 -8.10 -14.36 -7.92
N ASN A 117 -8.19 -14.63 -6.63
CA ASN A 117 -8.11 -15.97 -6.08
C ASN A 117 -9.30 -16.83 -6.53
N THR A 118 -9.03 -18.11 -6.81
CA THR A 118 -10.04 -19.06 -7.32
C THR A 118 -10.72 -19.86 -6.21
N ASP A 119 -10.38 -19.64 -4.94
CA ASP A 119 -11.11 -20.21 -3.79
C ASP A 119 -12.55 -19.69 -3.79
N GLU A 120 -13.52 -20.55 -3.50
CA GLU A 120 -14.94 -20.20 -3.57
C GLU A 120 -15.34 -19.11 -2.56
N PHE A 121 -14.62 -18.97 -1.45
CA PHE A 121 -14.93 -18.00 -0.40
C PHE A 121 -14.35 -16.61 -0.69
N SER A 122 -13.22 -16.52 -1.39
CA SER A 122 -12.55 -15.24 -1.70
C SER A 122 -13.43 -14.24 -2.48
N PRO A 123 -14.16 -14.63 -3.54
CA PRO A 123 -15.10 -13.75 -4.24
C PRO A 123 -16.22 -13.24 -3.32
N MET A 124 -16.65 -14.04 -2.35
CA MET A 124 -17.72 -13.67 -1.42
C MET A 124 -17.25 -12.60 -0.42
N LEU A 125 -16.05 -12.75 0.15
CA LEU A 125 -15.42 -11.73 1.00
C LEU A 125 -15.34 -10.40 0.28
N HIS A 126 -14.96 -10.44 -0.99
CA HIS A 126 -14.84 -9.26 -1.79
C HIS A 126 -16.19 -8.55 -2.05
N GLN A 127 -17.29 -9.28 -2.25
CA GLN A 127 -18.63 -8.68 -2.36
C GLN A 127 -19.05 -7.93 -1.09
N LEU A 128 -18.52 -8.34 0.07
CA LEU A 128 -18.73 -7.66 1.35
C LEU A 128 -17.77 -6.47 1.58
N GLY A 129 -16.92 -6.15 0.59
CA GLY A 129 -15.92 -5.08 0.69
C GLY A 129 -14.74 -5.45 1.60
N ILE A 130 -14.54 -6.74 1.85
CA ILE A 130 -13.46 -7.25 2.69
C ILE A 130 -12.34 -7.73 1.77
N ASN A 131 -11.15 -7.15 1.94
CA ASN A 131 -9.95 -7.65 1.27
C ASN A 131 -9.28 -8.70 2.16
N GLY A 132 -8.62 -9.68 1.55
CA GLY A 132 -7.98 -10.80 2.24
C GLY A 132 -8.50 -12.16 1.79
N ILE A 133 -7.71 -13.19 2.08
CA ILE A 133 -7.97 -14.58 1.71
C ILE A 133 -8.15 -15.41 2.97
N LYS A 134 -9.07 -16.38 2.89
CA LYS A 134 -9.33 -17.38 3.96
C LYS A 134 -9.52 -16.72 5.33
N LEU A 135 -10.35 -15.68 5.41
CA LEU A 135 -10.61 -14.96 6.66
C LEU A 135 -11.49 -15.73 7.65
N GLY A 136 -11.58 -17.06 7.56
CA GLY A 136 -12.42 -17.87 8.46
C GLY A 136 -13.82 -17.27 8.62
N ILE A 137 -14.49 -16.91 7.53
CA ILE A 137 -15.86 -16.38 7.60
C ILE A 137 -16.81 -17.53 7.37
N ASP A 138 -17.77 -17.70 8.26
CA ASP A 138 -18.82 -18.70 8.08
C ASP A 138 -19.69 -18.29 6.87
N PRO A 139 -19.87 -19.16 5.87
CA PRO A 139 -20.67 -18.84 4.69
C PRO A 139 -22.15 -18.61 4.99
N GLU A 140 -22.67 -19.17 6.08
CA GLU A 140 -24.07 -19.06 6.48
C GLU A 140 -24.33 -17.87 7.41
N ASP A 141 -23.32 -17.45 8.20
CA ASP A 141 -23.34 -16.25 9.04
C ASP A 141 -22.04 -15.45 8.77
N PRO A 142 -22.07 -14.26 8.13
CA PRO A 142 -20.89 -13.49 7.70
C PRO A 142 -20.12 -12.85 8.88
N ARG A 143 -19.79 -13.67 9.86
CA ARG A 143 -18.99 -13.40 11.05
C ARG A 143 -17.73 -14.22 10.94
N LEU A 144 -16.64 -13.64 11.43
CA LEU A 144 -15.40 -14.36 11.65
C LEU A 144 -15.67 -15.53 12.61
N THR A 145 -15.16 -16.70 12.24
CA THR A 145 -15.07 -17.88 13.10
C THR A 145 -14.29 -17.49 14.36
N GLN A 146 -14.59 -18.19 15.46
CA GLN A 146 -13.97 -17.85 16.74
C GLN A 146 -12.49 -18.28 16.81
N GLU A 147 -11.99 -19.02 15.82
CA GLU A 147 -10.68 -19.63 15.78
C GLU A 147 -9.97 -19.29 14.48
N ASN A 148 -8.64 -19.45 14.47
CA ASN A 148 -7.81 -19.27 13.29
C ASN A 148 -7.69 -20.62 12.59
N ASP A 149 -7.97 -20.66 11.28
CA ASP A 149 -8.16 -21.93 10.57
C ASP A 149 -6.87 -22.51 9.98
N PHE A 150 -5.81 -21.71 9.79
CA PHE A 150 -4.56 -22.19 9.20
C PHE A 150 -3.57 -22.63 10.29
N LEU A 151 -3.55 -23.92 10.59
CA LEU A 151 -2.83 -24.49 11.74
C LEU A 151 -1.32 -24.64 11.50
N PRO A 152 -0.50 -24.70 12.56
CA PRO A 152 0.92 -25.00 12.47
C PRO A 152 1.21 -26.29 11.68
N GLY A 153 2.10 -26.20 10.69
CA GLY A 153 2.52 -27.32 9.85
C GLY A 153 1.66 -27.56 8.62
N GLU A 154 0.48 -26.95 8.52
CA GLU A 154 -0.39 -27.07 7.35
C GLU A 154 0.21 -26.42 6.11
N VAL A 155 -0.21 -26.94 4.95
CA VAL A 155 0.18 -26.46 3.63
C VAL A 155 -1.08 -26.23 2.84
N GLU A 156 -1.19 -25.04 2.26
CA GLU A 156 -2.31 -24.60 1.46
C GLU A 156 -1.82 -24.24 0.05
N THR A 157 -2.51 -24.77 -0.96
CA THR A 157 -2.25 -24.40 -2.35
C THR A 157 -3.21 -23.31 -2.77
N GLU A 158 -2.67 -22.23 -3.31
CA GLU A 158 -3.41 -21.06 -3.71
C GLU A 158 -3.27 -20.83 -5.20
N ARG A 159 -4.38 -20.46 -5.84
CA ARG A 159 -4.45 -20.24 -7.28
C ARG A 159 -5.17 -18.94 -7.58
N TYR A 160 -4.60 -18.13 -8.46
CA TYR A 160 -5.09 -16.82 -8.84
C TYR A 160 -5.15 -16.69 -10.35
N THR A 161 -6.27 -16.17 -10.86
CA THR A 161 -6.45 -15.79 -12.26
C THR A 161 -6.08 -14.32 -12.43
N MET A 162 -4.92 -14.03 -13.00
CA MET A 162 -4.30 -12.69 -13.05
C MET A 162 -4.89 -11.75 -14.10
N VAL A 163 -6.08 -12.07 -14.63
CA VAL A 163 -6.79 -11.24 -15.60
C VAL A 163 -7.11 -9.87 -14.99
N GLY A 164 -6.69 -8.80 -15.67
CA GLY A 164 -6.90 -7.41 -15.24
C GLY A 164 -5.91 -6.91 -14.19
N VAL A 165 -4.93 -7.72 -13.78
CA VAL A 165 -3.80 -7.29 -12.95
C VAL A 165 -2.76 -6.62 -13.87
N PRO A 166 -2.15 -5.48 -13.48
CA PRO A 166 -1.09 -4.86 -14.27
C PRO A 166 0.11 -5.80 -14.46
N GLU A 167 0.52 -5.96 -15.71
CA GLU A 167 1.74 -6.67 -16.09
C GLU A 167 2.85 -5.67 -16.49
N PRO A 168 4.13 -6.00 -16.27
CA PRO A 168 4.65 -7.23 -15.66
C PRO A 168 4.59 -7.24 -14.12
N ILE A 169 4.45 -8.42 -13.52
CA ILE A 169 4.51 -8.64 -12.08
C ILE A 169 5.90 -9.18 -11.67
N TYR A 170 6.44 -8.67 -10.58
CA TYR A 170 7.83 -8.94 -10.18
C TYR A 170 7.95 -9.69 -8.86
N THR A 171 7.13 -9.33 -7.88
CA THR A 171 7.20 -9.91 -6.53
C THR A 171 5.82 -10.14 -5.98
N LEU A 172 5.68 -11.23 -5.23
CA LEU A 172 4.54 -11.58 -4.42
C LEU A 172 4.84 -11.20 -2.97
N GLU A 173 3.94 -10.46 -2.33
CA GLU A 173 4.02 -10.07 -0.92
C GLU A 173 2.79 -10.61 -0.18
N ILE A 174 3.00 -11.34 0.91
CA ILE A 174 1.94 -11.91 1.75
C ILE A 174 2.06 -11.35 3.16
N VAL A 175 0.95 -10.83 3.69
CA VAL A 175 0.87 -10.27 5.04
C VAL A 175 -0.14 -11.06 5.86
N PRO A 176 0.27 -11.74 6.95
CA PRO A 176 -0.63 -12.60 7.71
C PRO A 176 -1.61 -11.78 8.55
N ILE A 177 -2.76 -12.39 8.83
CA ILE A 177 -3.82 -11.84 9.65
C ILE A 177 -4.14 -12.86 10.73
N VAL A 178 -4.21 -12.38 11.96
CA VAL A 178 -4.61 -13.19 13.12
C VAL A 178 -5.76 -12.48 13.81
N TRP A 179 -6.69 -13.24 14.37
CA TRP A 179 -7.68 -12.68 15.28
C TRP A 179 -7.69 -13.44 16.60
N LYS A 180 -8.01 -12.71 17.67
CA LYS A 180 -8.25 -13.30 18.99
C LYS A 180 -9.50 -12.67 19.60
N LYS A 181 -10.16 -13.44 20.44
CA LYS A 181 -11.30 -12.98 21.24
C LYS A 181 -10.78 -12.23 22.46
N ASP A 182 -10.99 -10.92 22.52
CA ASP A 182 -10.75 -10.09 23.71
C ASP A 182 -12.08 -9.55 24.25
N LYS A 183 -12.38 -9.86 25.52
CA LYS A 183 -13.61 -9.42 26.23
C LYS A 183 -14.91 -9.66 25.44
N GLY A 184 -15.00 -10.81 24.74
CA GLY A 184 -16.18 -11.19 23.96
C GLY A 184 -16.30 -10.50 22.59
N LYS A 185 -15.28 -9.75 22.16
CA LYS A 185 -15.19 -9.17 20.82
C LYS A 185 -14.01 -9.78 20.07
N ILE A 186 -14.18 -10.00 18.77
CA ILE A 186 -13.08 -10.41 17.90
C ILE A 186 -12.25 -9.18 17.57
N VAL A 187 -10.95 -9.27 17.82
CA VAL A 187 -9.97 -8.24 17.47
C VAL A 187 -9.04 -8.85 16.43
N ILE A 188 -8.91 -8.16 15.30
CA ILE A 188 -8.09 -8.56 14.16
C ILE A 188 -6.77 -7.77 14.22
N ALA A 189 -5.66 -8.44 13.99
CA ALA A 189 -4.34 -7.85 13.86
C ALA A 189 -3.72 -8.25 12.51
N SER A 190 -3.14 -7.26 11.82
CA SER A 190 -2.36 -7.47 10.60
C SER A 190 -0.88 -7.53 10.95
N CYS A 191 -0.25 -8.66 10.73
CA CYS A 191 1.12 -8.91 11.14
C CYS A 191 2.11 -8.44 10.06
N LYS A 192 2.22 -7.12 9.88
CA LYS A 192 3.06 -6.51 8.84
C LYS A 192 4.56 -6.82 9.00
N GLU A 193 5.01 -7.07 10.22
CA GLU A 193 6.42 -7.32 10.53
C GLU A 193 6.91 -8.69 10.04
N ILE A 194 6.00 -9.67 9.92
CA ILE A 194 6.29 -11.05 9.47
C ILE A 194 5.97 -11.28 7.99
N ARG A 195 5.84 -10.20 7.22
CA ARG A 195 5.50 -10.30 5.79
C ARG A 195 6.50 -11.17 5.03
N ILE A 196 5.99 -11.93 4.06
CA ILE A 196 6.80 -12.72 3.15
C ILE A 196 6.85 -12.03 1.81
N VAL A 197 8.05 -11.94 1.24
CA VAL A 197 8.27 -11.38 -0.09
C VAL A 197 9.03 -12.40 -0.91
N GLU A 198 8.43 -12.84 -2.00
CA GLU A 198 9.06 -13.74 -2.95
C GLU A 198 9.10 -13.15 -4.35
N LYS A 199 10.18 -13.45 -5.08
CA LYS A 199 10.28 -13.05 -6.49
C LYS A 199 9.44 -13.99 -7.32
N ILE A 200 8.52 -13.43 -8.08
CA ILE A 200 7.76 -14.23 -9.04
C ILE A 200 8.75 -14.65 -10.13
N PRO A 201 8.87 -15.95 -10.45
CA PRO A 201 9.64 -16.37 -11.61
C PRO A 201 8.98 -15.69 -12.80
N GLY A 202 9.64 -14.65 -13.31
CA GLY A 202 9.06 -13.81 -14.34
C GLY A 202 8.69 -14.66 -15.54
N CYS A 203 7.68 -14.19 -16.26
CA CYS A 203 7.46 -14.60 -17.64
C CYS A 203 8.67 -14.15 -18.45
N THR A 204 9.75 -14.92 -18.44
CA THR A 204 10.63 -14.93 -19.60
C THR A 204 9.78 -15.52 -20.70
N GLN A 205 9.04 -14.67 -21.40
CA GLN A 205 8.51 -15.01 -22.71
C GLN A 205 9.70 -15.66 -23.43
N ARG A 206 9.59 -16.95 -23.74
CA ARG A 206 10.71 -17.65 -24.37
C ARG A 206 10.95 -16.91 -25.67
N CYS A 207 12.07 -16.21 -25.73
CA CYS A 207 12.59 -15.67 -26.96
C CYS A 207 12.96 -16.87 -27.84
N ILE A 208 11.99 -17.34 -28.63
CA ILE A 208 12.22 -18.23 -29.75
C ILE A 208 12.19 -17.29 -30.94
N PRO A 209 13.32 -17.04 -31.64
CA PRO A 209 13.33 -16.14 -32.79
C PRO A 209 12.37 -16.68 -33.86
N GLU A 210 11.15 -16.17 -33.86
CA GLU A 210 10.17 -16.39 -34.91
C GLU A 210 10.43 -15.37 -36.01
N ASP A 211 10.15 -15.75 -37.25
CA ASP A 211 10.24 -14.86 -38.39
C ASP A 211 9.04 -13.89 -38.37
N PRO A 212 9.23 -12.59 -38.06
CA PRO A 212 8.14 -11.64 -38.00
C PRO A 212 7.71 -11.16 -39.39
N CYS A 213 8.42 -11.55 -40.45
CA CYS A 213 8.30 -10.93 -41.76
C CYS A 213 7.02 -11.30 -42.52
N GLY A 214 6.41 -12.45 -42.25
CA GLY A 214 5.20 -12.89 -42.97
C GLY A 214 5.38 -12.82 -44.49
N ASP A 215 4.52 -12.05 -45.17
CA ASP A 215 4.56 -11.86 -46.63
C ASP A 215 5.40 -10.63 -47.07
N ARG A 216 6.19 -10.01 -46.18
CA ARG A 216 7.00 -8.83 -46.50
C ARG A 216 8.26 -9.20 -47.27
N GLU A 217 8.54 -8.43 -48.32
CA GLU A 217 9.69 -8.62 -49.21
C GLU A 217 10.84 -7.64 -48.90
N CYS A 218 10.56 -6.61 -48.11
CA CYS A 218 11.52 -5.59 -47.73
C CYS A 218 11.21 -4.98 -46.35
N GLY A 219 12.21 -4.32 -45.76
CA GLY A 219 12.05 -3.55 -44.52
C GLY A 219 12.56 -4.29 -43.29
N LYS A 220 12.35 -3.69 -42.11
CA LYS A 220 12.84 -4.21 -40.84
C LYS A 220 11.71 -4.34 -39.83
N MET A 221 11.73 -5.44 -39.06
CA MET A 221 10.77 -5.71 -38.00
C MET A 221 11.48 -6.22 -36.76
N LEU A 222 10.83 -6.09 -35.61
CA LEU A 222 11.27 -6.73 -34.38
C LEU A 222 10.60 -8.08 -34.26
N ASN A 223 11.37 -9.13 -33.98
CA ASN A 223 10.79 -10.41 -33.55
C ASN A 223 10.29 -10.31 -32.09
N ASN A 224 9.68 -11.39 -31.60
CA ASN A 224 9.25 -11.55 -30.21
C ASN A 224 10.41 -11.48 -29.17
N CYS A 225 11.66 -11.38 -29.63
CA CYS A 225 12.86 -11.17 -28.84
C CYS A 225 13.38 -9.72 -28.86
N TYR A 226 12.65 -8.79 -29.48
CA TYR A 226 13.12 -7.42 -29.72
C TYR A 226 14.43 -7.33 -30.50
N GLN A 227 14.71 -8.34 -31.34
CA GLN A 227 15.82 -8.31 -32.28
C GLN A 227 15.31 -7.81 -33.63
N GLU A 228 16.08 -6.92 -34.25
CA GLU A 228 15.79 -6.40 -35.59
C GLU A 228 16.08 -7.48 -36.63
N VAL A 229 15.03 -7.94 -37.31
CA VAL A 229 15.07 -8.87 -38.44
C VAL A 229 14.84 -8.07 -39.72
N THR A 230 15.68 -8.30 -40.72
CA THR A 230 15.50 -7.70 -42.06
C THR A 230 14.66 -8.67 -42.89
N CYS A 231 13.54 -8.17 -43.42
CA CYS A 231 12.63 -8.95 -44.25
C CYS A 231 13.08 -8.85 -45.72
N GLY A 232 13.46 -9.98 -46.31
CA GLY A 232 13.98 -10.08 -47.68
C GLY A 232 15.35 -9.41 -47.89
N ASP A 233 15.82 -9.43 -49.14
CA ASP A 233 17.14 -8.90 -49.54
C ASP A 233 17.09 -7.40 -49.94
N GLY A 234 15.94 -6.74 -49.78
CA GLY A 234 15.70 -5.34 -50.18
C GLY A 234 15.14 -5.21 -51.60
N CYS A 235 14.75 -3.98 -51.97
CA CYS A 235 14.14 -3.70 -53.27
C CYS A 235 15.17 -3.50 -54.39
N GLY A 236 14.77 -3.81 -55.62
CA GLY A 236 15.61 -3.67 -56.81
C GLY A 236 15.89 -2.21 -57.18
N ALA A 237 16.78 -2.00 -58.16
CA ALA A 237 17.12 -0.67 -58.63
C ALA A 237 15.90 0.04 -59.25
N GLY A 238 15.46 1.15 -58.65
CA GLY A 238 14.28 1.91 -59.08
C GLY A 238 13.04 1.72 -58.20
N GLU A 239 13.12 0.84 -57.20
CA GLU A 239 12.04 0.55 -56.26
C GLU A 239 12.39 1.02 -54.84
N PHE A 240 11.37 1.35 -54.06
CA PHE A 240 11.51 1.63 -52.63
C PHE A 240 10.55 0.75 -51.83
N CYS A 241 10.92 0.48 -50.58
CA CYS A 241 10.08 -0.28 -49.66
C CYS A 241 9.00 0.63 -49.09
N ASP A 242 7.73 0.28 -49.26
CA ASP A 242 6.62 1.01 -48.68
C ASP A 242 6.41 0.67 -47.18
N SER A 243 5.45 1.32 -46.52
CA SER A 243 5.14 1.06 -45.11
C SER A 243 4.55 -0.33 -44.86
N THR A 244 4.05 -0.99 -45.91
CA THR A 244 3.44 -2.32 -45.82
C THR A 244 4.46 -3.46 -45.99
N GLY A 245 5.68 -3.13 -46.43
CA GLY A 245 6.80 -4.07 -46.60
C GLY A 245 6.89 -4.66 -48.00
N HIS A 246 6.35 -3.96 -49.00
CA HIS A 246 6.41 -4.34 -50.41
C HIS A 246 7.24 -3.34 -51.22
N CYS A 247 7.88 -3.85 -52.27
CA CYS A 247 8.66 -3.04 -53.19
C CYS A 247 7.74 -2.36 -54.21
N VAL A 248 7.84 -1.04 -54.29
CA VAL A 248 7.04 -0.20 -55.20
C VAL A 248 7.96 0.68 -56.03
N ASN A 249 7.62 0.89 -57.29
CA ASN A 249 8.41 1.71 -58.20
C ASN A 249 8.37 3.19 -57.78
N SER A 250 9.54 3.85 -57.81
CA SER A 250 9.61 5.31 -57.74
C SER A 250 9.14 5.86 -59.09
N LEU A 251 7.92 6.39 -59.14
CA LEU A 251 7.44 7.21 -60.26
C LEU A 251 8.33 8.45 -60.49
#